data_AF-A0A7X9Q4L6-F1
#
_entry.id   AF-A0A7X9Q4L6-F1
#
_cell.length_a   1.000
_cell.length_b   1.000
_cell.length_c   1.000
_cell.angle_alpha   90.00
_cell.angle_beta   90.00
_cell.angle_gamma   90.00
#
_symmetry.space_group_name_H-M   'P 1'
#
loop_
_entity.id
_entity.type
_entity.pdbx_description
1 polymer ?
#
loop_
_entity_poly.entity_id
_entity_poly.type
_entity_poly.pdbx_seq_one_letter_code
_entity_poly.pdbx_strand_id
1 'polypeptide(L)'
;MDKVDPVYVNEAKNAMNRYNRGNYNYRNITVNKDALDADKALLVFSSFNNAAEAIAYYDKVKKAAPSEISWLQPSKYYFLIISDANLTVLKINKDIPAYRNLLNTNFGNKF
;
A
#
# COMPACT_ATOMS: atom_id res chain seq x y z
N MET A 1 -1.54 -7.19 0.71
CA MET A 1 -2.81 -7.89 1.01
C MET A 1 -2.50 -9.37 1.07
N ASP A 2 -2.98 -10.09 2.08
CA ASP A 2 -2.56 -11.47 2.36
C ASP A 2 -3.74 -12.45 2.35
N LYS A 3 -3.69 -13.44 1.45
CA LYS A 3 -4.75 -14.43 1.21
C LYS A 3 -6.11 -13.75 1.04
N VAL A 4 -6.16 -12.82 0.08
CA VAL A 4 -7.35 -12.07 -0.31
C VAL A 4 -7.70 -12.46 -1.73
N ASP A 5 -8.98 -12.78 -1.96
CA ASP A 5 -9.47 -13.11 -3.30
C ASP A 5 -9.17 -11.97 -4.30
N PRO A 6 -8.71 -12.26 -5.53
CA PRO A 6 -8.44 -11.26 -6.54
C PRO A 6 -9.59 -10.26 -6.80
N VAL A 7 -10.85 -10.68 -6.63
CA VAL A 7 -12.02 -9.81 -6.70
C VAL A 7 -11.97 -8.75 -5.61
N TYR A 8 -11.71 -9.12 -4.36
CA TYR A 8 -11.60 -8.16 -3.26
C TYR A 8 -10.36 -7.26 -3.37
N VAL A 9 -9.27 -7.75 -3.98
CA VAL A 9 -8.11 -6.90 -4.32
C VAL A 9 -8.50 -5.82 -5.34
N ASN A 10 -9.28 -6.19 -6.36
CA ASN A 10 -9.80 -5.23 -7.35
C ASN A 10 -10.77 -4.23 -6.70
N GLU A 11 -11.67 -4.67 -5.84
CA GLU A 11 -12.59 -3.77 -5.12
C GLU A 11 -11.84 -2.79 -4.20
N ALA A 12 -10.79 -3.26 -3.52
CA ALA A 12 -9.93 -2.39 -2.73
C ALA A 12 -9.22 -1.34 -3.61
N LYS A 13 -8.68 -1.74 -4.78
CA LYS A 13 -8.11 -0.80 -5.76
C LYS A 13 -9.14 0.26 -6.17
N ASN A 14 -10.37 -0.16 -6.49
CA ASN A 14 -11.44 0.74 -6.91
C ASN A 14 -11.83 1.73 -5.80
N ALA A 15 -11.98 1.24 -4.57
CA ALA A 15 -12.26 2.07 -3.40
C ALA A 15 -11.14 3.12 -3.17
N MET A 16 -9.89 2.69 -3.20
CA MET A 16 -8.74 3.58 -3.04
C MET A 16 -8.63 4.61 -4.17
N ASN A 17 -8.96 4.24 -5.41
CA ASN A 17 -9.06 5.19 -6.52
C ASN A 17 -10.16 6.24 -6.29
N ARG A 18 -11.34 5.84 -5.78
CA ARG A 18 -12.40 6.80 -5.43
C ARG A 18 -11.95 7.74 -4.31
N TYR A 19 -11.36 7.21 -3.24
CA TYR A 19 -10.79 8.00 -2.14
C TYR A 19 -9.78 9.04 -2.66
N ASN A 20 -8.87 8.63 -3.55
CA ASN A 20 -7.86 9.51 -4.13
C ASN A 20 -8.46 10.62 -4.99
N ARG A 21 -9.46 10.31 -5.82
CA ARG A 21 -10.16 11.32 -6.61
C ARG A 21 -10.90 12.33 -5.74
N GLY A 22 -11.49 11.89 -4.62
CA GLY A 22 -12.21 12.78 -3.70
C GLY A 22 -11.30 13.70 -2.88
N ASN A 23 -10.11 13.23 -2.48
CA ASN A 23 -9.27 13.92 -1.49
C ASN A 23 -7.95 14.47 -2.07
N TYR A 24 -7.48 13.93 -3.20
CA TYR A 24 -6.15 14.18 -3.76
C TYR A 24 -6.17 14.35 -5.29
N ASN A 25 -7.27 14.88 -5.85
CA ASN A 25 -7.45 15.01 -7.30
C ASN A 25 -6.30 15.76 -8.00
N TYR A 26 -5.66 16.71 -7.31
CA TYR A 26 -4.54 17.49 -7.85
C TYR A 26 -3.19 16.75 -7.88
N ARG A 27 -3.07 15.59 -7.21
CA ARG A 27 -1.80 14.83 -7.08
C ARG A 27 -1.64 13.70 -8.10
N ASN A 28 -2.66 13.43 -8.92
CA ASN A 28 -2.65 12.35 -9.92
C ASN A 28 -2.19 10.99 -9.36
N ILE A 29 -2.56 10.67 -8.11
CA ILE A 29 -2.15 9.43 -7.45
C ILE A 29 -2.75 8.24 -8.21
N THR A 30 -1.87 7.38 -8.72
CA THR A 30 -2.25 6.14 -9.40
C THR A 30 -2.16 4.97 -8.43
N VAL A 31 -3.12 4.04 -8.53
CA VAL A 31 -3.13 2.79 -7.76
C VAL A 31 -3.04 1.63 -8.73
N ASN A 32 -1.92 0.91 -8.71
CA ASN A 32 -1.66 -0.25 -9.55
C ASN A 32 -1.74 -1.54 -8.73
N LYS A 33 -2.33 -2.57 -9.31
CA LYS A 33 -2.37 -3.91 -8.70
C LYS A 33 -1.20 -4.72 -9.22
N ASP A 34 -0.56 -5.44 -8.32
CA ASP A 34 0.50 -6.39 -8.64
C ASP A 34 0.40 -7.63 -7.75
N ALA A 35 1.12 -8.69 -8.10
CA ALA A 35 1.27 -9.89 -7.29
C ALA A 35 2.70 -9.98 -6.75
N LEU A 36 2.85 -10.26 -5.46
CA LEU A 36 4.14 -10.59 -4.88
C LEU A 36 4.40 -12.11 -4.95
N ASP A 37 3.38 -12.88 -4.60
CA ASP A 37 3.35 -14.34 -4.70
C ASP A 37 1.89 -14.82 -4.87
N ALA A 38 1.65 -16.14 -4.79
CA ALA A 38 0.33 -16.73 -4.95
C ALA A 38 -0.68 -16.29 -3.87
N ASP A 39 -0.21 -15.93 -2.68
CA ASP A 39 -1.04 -15.54 -1.54
C ASP A 39 -1.08 -14.02 -1.35
N LYS A 40 -0.05 -13.29 -1.81
CA LYS A 40 0.14 -11.87 -1.50
C LYS A 40 0.00 -11.00 -2.74
N ALA A 41 -0.97 -10.09 -2.68
CA ALA A 41 -1.16 -9.03 -3.67
C ALA A 41 -0.67 -7.68 -3.14
N LEU A 42 -0.19 -6.84 -4.05
CA LEU A 42 0.22 -5.46 -3.79
C LEU A 42 -0.76 -4.50 -4.46
N LEU A 43 -1.12 -3.45 -3.74
CA LEU A 43 -1.68 -2.22 -4.31
C LEU A 43 -0.63 -1.14 -4.16
N VAL A 44 0.00 -0.78 -5.27
CA VAL A 44 1.11 0.19 -5.32
C VAL A 44 0.55 1.56 -5.65
N PHE A 45 0.77 2.50 -4.75
CA PHE A 45 0.38 3.90 -4.88
C PHE A 45 1.60 4.69 -5.34
N SER A 46 1.48 5.45 -6.43
CA SER A 46 2.59 6.22 -7.02
C SER A 46 2.21 7.68 -7.25
N SER A 47 3.18 8.48 -7.74
CA SER A 47 3.12 9.95 -7.88
C SER A 47 3.61 10.73 -6.65
N PHE A 48 4.56 10.18 -5.90
CA PHE A 48 5.25 10.85 -4.79
C PHE A 48 6.68 11.20 -5.19
N ASN A 49 7.12 12.44 -4.94
CA ASN A 49 8.47 12.88 -5.31
C ASN A 49 9.55 12.36 -4.36
N ASN A 50 9.17 12.07 -3.11
CA ASN A 50 10.10 11.66 -2.06
C ASN A 50 9.38 10.89 -0.95
N ALA A 51 10.18 10.32 -0.04
CA ALA A 51 9.68 9.55 1.09
C ALA A 51 8.78 10.36 2.03
N ALA A 52 9.05 11.65 2.24
CA ALA A 52 8.26 12.47 3.15
C ALA A 52 6.82 12.65 2.64
N GLU A 53 6.64 12.89 1.34
CA GLU A 53 5.31 12.94 0.72
C GLU A 53 4.56 11.61 0.81
N ALA A 54 5.26 10.50 0.54
CA ALA A 54 4.69 9.16 0.67
C ALA A 54 4.27 8.84 2.11
N ILE A 55 5.08 9.22 3.11
CA ILE A 55 4.76 9.04 4.54
C ILE A 55 3.53 9.87 4.93
N ALA A 56 3.45 11.13 4.49
CA ALA A 56 2.31 11.98 4.77
C ALA A 56 1.01 11.41 4.17
N TYR A 57 1.09 10.81 2.98
CA TYR A 57 -0.05 10.13 2.37
C TYR A 57 -0.38 8.80 3.06
N TYR A 58 0.63 8.01 3.44
CA TYR A 58 0.49 6.77 4.21
C TYR A 58 -0.36 6.99 5.47
N ASP A 59 -0.09 8.04 6.24
CA ASP A 59 -0.84 8.33 7.47
C ASP A 59 -2.32 8.57 7.19
N LYS A 60 -2.63 9.21 6.05
CA LYS A 60 -4.01 9.52 5.64
C LYS A 60 -4.74 8.28 5.14
N VAL A 61 -4.11 7.49 4.27
CA VAL A 61 -4.71 6.25 3.76
C VAL A 61 -4.92 5.23 4.86
N LYS A 62 -3.92 5.04 5.75
CA LYS A 62 -4.03 4.12 6.89
C LYS A 62 -5.23 4.48 7.77
N LYS A 63 -5.48 5.77 7.98
CA LYS A 63 -6.65 6.26 8.75
C LYS A 63 -7.97 6.05 8.01
N ALA A 64 -8.01 6.25 6.69
CA ALA A 64 -9.24 6.15 5.89
C ALA A 64 -9.63 4.69 5.57
N ALA A 65 -8.64 3.80 5.42
CA ALA A 65 -8.84 2.44 4.91
C ALA A 65 -9.94 1.64 5.64
N PRO A 66 -10.04 1.61 6.98
CA PRO A 66 -11.10 0.86 7.65
C PRO A 66 -12.53 1.26 7.24
N SER A 67 -12.74 2.50 6.82
CA SER A 67 -14.02 2.96 6.29
C SER A 67 -14.16 2.69 4.79
N GLU A 68 -13.11 2.98 4.02
CA GLU A 68 -13.14 2.88 2.55
C GLU A 68 -13.19 1.44 2.04
N ILE A 69 -12.63 0.48 2.78
CA ILE A 69 -12.63 -0.96 2.48
C ILE A 69 -13.20 -1.75 3.65
N SER A 70 -14.28 -1.26 4.26
CA SER A 70 -14.91 -1.83 5.47
C SER A 70 -15.35 -3.30 5.34
N TRP A 71 -15.55 -3.79 4.12
CA TRP A 71 -15.84 -5.20 3.83
C TRP A 71 -14.61 -6.13 3.90
N LEU A 72 -13.40 -5.57 3.98
CA LEU A 72 -12.17 -6.34 4.12
C LEU A 72 -11.67 -6.27 5.57
N GLN A 73 -11.42 -7.44 6.16
CA GLN A 73 -10.92 -7.52 7.54
C GLN A 73 -9.59 -6.76 7.69
N PRO A 74 -9.41 -5.94 8.75
CA PRO A 74 -8.18 -5.17 8.96
C PRO A 74 -6.89 -6.01 8.97
N SER A 75 -6.96 -7.27 9.41
CA SER A 75 -5.82 -8.20 9.42
C SER A 75 -5.36 -8.64 8.03
N LYS A 76 -6.14 -8.40 6.97
CA LYS A 76 -5.85 -8.83 5.59
C LYS A 76 -5.01 -7.83 4.81
N TYR A 77 -4.77 -6.65 5.35
CA TYR A 77 -3.98 -5.61 4.70
C TYR A 77 -3.16 -4.82 5.72
N TYR A 78 -2.09 -4.22 5.23
CA TYR A 78 -1.30 -3.22 5.93
C TYR A 78 -0.64 -2.36 4.88
N PHE A 79 -0.08 -1.24 5.32
CA PHE A 79 0.55 -0.26 4.45
C PHE A 79 2.04 -0.18 4.78
N LEU A 80 2.85 0.02 3.75
CA LEU A 80 4.28 0.33 3.85
C LEU A 80 4.57 1.44 2.83
N ILE A 81 5.63 2.20 3.04
CA ILE A 81 6.23 3.01 1.99
C ILE A 81 7.30 2.19 1.28
N ILE A 82 7.53 2.44 -0.01
CA ILE A 82 8.54 1.75 -0.78
C ILE A 82 9.02 2.62 -1.96
N SER A 83 10.31 2.57 -2.27
CA SER A 83 10.86 3.15 -3.49
C SER A 83 10.83 2.14 -4.63
N ASP A 84 10.89 2.59 -5.89
CA ASP A 84 10.86 1.68 -7.05
C ASP A 84 12.01 0.66 -7.05
N ALA A 85 13.21 1.10 -6.63
CA ALA A 85 14.36 0.21 -6.49
C ALA A 85 14.11 -0.89 -5.44
N ASN A 86 13.58 -0.52 -4.27
CA ASN A 86 13.26 -1.49 -3.22
C ASN A 86 12.08 -2.39 -3.60
N LEU A 87 11.10 -1.89 -4.36
CA LEU A 87 10.00 -2.70 -4.88
C LEU A 87 10.52 -3.80 -5.82
N THR A 88 11.50 -3.49 -6.65
CA THR A 88 12.15 -4.47 -7.53
C THR A 88 12.83 -5.56 -6.72
N VAL A 89 13.59 -5.19 -5.68
CA VAL A 89 14.25 -6.16 -4.77
C VAL A 89 13.21 -7.01 -4.02
N LEU A 90 12.15 -6.38 -3.51
CA LEU A 90 11.08 -7.06 -2.79
C LEU A 90 10.36 -8.08 -3.67
N LYS A 91 10.12 -7.77 -4.94
CA LYS A 91 9.51 -8.72 -5.90
C LYS A 91 10.36 -9.96 -6.15
N ILE A 92 11.69 -9.84 -6.02
CA ILE A 92 12.62 -10.96 -6.18
C ILE A 92 12.66 -11.80 -4.90
N ASN A 93 12.92 -11.17 -3.74
CA ASN A 93 13.14 -11.90 -2.49
C ASN A 93 11.85 -12.28 -1.74
N LYS A 94 10.76 -11.55 -1.97
CA LYS A 94 9.42 -11.73 -1.37
C LYS A 94 9.38 -11.62 0.16
N ASP A 95 10.41 -11.04 0.76
CA ASP A 95 10.55 -10.96 2.22
C ASP A 95 9.98 -9.64 2.76
N ILE A 96 8.65 -9.59 2.87
CA ILE A 96 8.00 -8.43 3.48
C ILE A 96 8.35 -8.25 4.97
N PRO A 97 8.44 -9.32 5.80
CA PRO A 97 8.86 -9.16 7.20
C PRO A 97 10.21 -8.45 7.35
N ALA A 98 11.24 -8.85 6.59
CA ALA A 98 12.53 -8.17 6.62
C ALA A 98 12.42 -6.72 6.13
N TYR A 99 11.65 -6.47 5.07
CA TYR A 99 11.45 -5.11 4.57
C TYR A 99 10.74 -4.19 5.58
N ARG A 100 9.72 -4.71 6.28
CA ARG A 100 9.03 -3.99 7.35
C ARG A 100 9.97 -3.69 8.51
N ASN A 101 10.83 -4.64 8.90
CA ASN A 101 11.83 -4.41 9.94
C ASN A 101 12.80 -3.30 9.55
N LEU A 102 13.30 -3.30 8.30
CA LEU A 102 14.14 -2.22 7.77
C LEU A 102 13.44 -0.85 7.87
N LEU A 103 12.17 -0.76 7.48
CA LEU A 103 11.40 0.48 7.61
C LEU A 103 11.26 0.90 9.08
N ASN A 104 10.98 -0.03 9.98
CA ASN A 104 10.83 0.26 11.41
C ASN A 104 12.14 0.74 12.05
N THR A 105 13.28 0.16 11.69
CA THR A 105 14.60 0.63 12.13
C THR A 105 14.86 2.07 11.65
N ASN A 106 14.48 2.40 10.41
CA ASN A 106 14.76 3.72 9.82
C ASN A 106 13.72 4.80 10.17
N PHE A 107 12.50 4.41 10.57
CA PHE A 107 11.38 5.32 10.81
C PHE A 107 10.74 5.14 12.20
N GLY A 108 11.50 4.66 13.18
CA GLY A 108 11.08 4.64 14.59
C GLY A 108 9.85 3.78 14.88
N ASN A 109 9.82 2.56 14.36
CA ASN A 109 8.73 1.58 14.56
C ASN A 109 7.33 2.05 14.10
N LYS A 110 7.25 2.91 13.08
CA LYS A 110 6.00 3.45 12.54
C LYS A 110 5.17 2.45 11.71
N PHE A 111 5.76 1.37 11.22
CA PHE A 111 5.22 0.46 10.20
C PHE A 111 4.81 -0.91 10.75
#